data_AF-A0A4D6HBP6-F1
#
_entry.id   AF-A0A4D6HBP6-F1
#
_cell.length_a   1.000
_cell.length_b   1.000
_cell.length_c   1.000
_cell.angle_alpha   90.00
_cell.angle_beta   90.00
_cell.angle_gamma   90.00
#
_symmetry.space_group_name_H-M   'P 1'
#
loop_
_entity.id
_entity.type
_entity.pdbx_description
1 polymer ?
#
loop_
_entity_poly.entity_id
_entity_poly.type
_entity_poly.pdbx_seq_one_letter_code
_entity_poly.pdbx_strand_id
1 'polypeptide(L)'
;MLIDALAKAFGANLSIFALLFVGIVVEKYYVSRVTTFTNVLALNMSFLSLESAPRFLVWYGDLGLILGAYGMLAYLVNAETGRLYRVPAFTIYASLPVAAVILAAPTDWWIALLIGGTVNFVGGVVLESEIGIDVAHWGPKHGEVSRFINTRKMEFIDPHGVHQHVDLELGKFERR
;
A
#
# COMPACT_ATOMS: atom_id res chain seq x y z
N MET A 1 -22.43 -10.09 -21.35
CA MET A 1 -21.00 -10.28 -21.74
C MET A 1 -20.11 -10.02 -20.55
N LEU A 2 -18.85 -10.47 -20.56
CA LEU A 2 -17.88 -10.19 -19.47
C LEU A 2 -17.77 -8.68 -19.18
N ILE A 3 -17.79 -7.88 -20.25
CA ILE A 3 -17.78 -6.42 -20.20
C ILE A 3 -18.99 -5.84 -19.44
N ASP A 4 -20.20 -6.39 -19.61
CA ASP A 4 -21.38 -5.92 -18.89
C ASP A 4 -21.33 -6.27 -17.40
N ALA A 5 -20.74 -7.43 -17.07
CA ALA A 5 -20.53 -7.86 -15.69
C ALA A 5 -19.49 -6.97 -14.99
N LEU A 6 -18.39 -6.65 -15.67
CA LEU A 6 -17.39 -5.68 -15.19
C LEU A 6 -17.99 -4.28 -15.03
N ALA A 7 -18.75 -3.79 -16.00
CA ALA A 7 -19.39 -2.49 -15.92
C ALA A 7 -20.42 -2.41 -14.78
N LYS A 8 -21.19 -3.48 -14.55
CA LYS A 8 -22.10 -3.56 -13.40
C LYS A 8 -21.38 -3.63 -12.06
N ALA A 9 -20.29 -4.38 -11.98
CA ALA A 9 -19.57 -4.58 -10.72
C ALA A 9 -18.69 -3.37 -10.33
N PHE A 10 -18.07 -2.71 -11.32
CA PHE A 10 -17.04 -1.69 -11.09
C PHE A 10 -17.40 -0.32 -11.64
N GLY A 11 -18.39 -0.19 -12.53
CA GLY A 11 -18.63 1.04 -13.29
C GLY A 11 -18.94 2.27 -12.43
N ALA A 12 -19.81 2.13 -11.43
CA ALA A 12 -20.14 3.22 -10.51
C ALA A 12 -19.00 3.57 -9.54
N ASN A 13 -18.12 2.59 -9.26
CA ASN A 13 -17.06 2.69 -8.27
C ASN A 13 -15.65 2.79 -8.89
N LEU A 14 -15.56 3.07 -10.20
CA LEU A 14 -14.30 3.02 -10.94
C LEU A 14 -13.24 3.98 -10.34
N SER A 15 -13.68 5.17 -9.91
CA SER A 15 -12.82 6.15 -9.23
C SER A 15 -12.30 5.65 -7.88
N ILE A 16 -13.12 4.89 -7.15
CA ILE A 16 -12.79 4.30 -5.86
C ILE A 16 -11.74 3.18 -6.05
N PHE A 17 -11.91 2.32 -7.06
CA PHE A 17 -10.92 1.30 -7.41
C PHE A 17 -9.63 1.89 -7.97
N ALA A 18 -9.72 2.99 -8.72
CA ALA A 18 -8.54 3.71 -9.17
C ALA A 18 -7.72 4.23 -7.99
N LEU A 19 -8.36 4.76 -6.94
CA LEU A 19 -7.68 5.19 -5.71
C LEU A 19 -6.98 4.03 -4.97
N LEU A 20 -7.62 2.85 -4.90
CA LEU A 20 -6.99 1.65 -4.34
C LEU A 20 -5.75 1.23 -5.15
N PHE A 21 -5.86 1.24 -6.48
CA PHE A 21 -4.74 0.92 -7.38
C PHE A 21 -3.62 1.94 -7.28
N VAL A 22 -3.91 3.24 -7.20
CA VAL A 22 -2.90 4.28 -7.01
C VAL A 22 -2.11 4.04 -5.74
N GLY A 23 -2.77 3.67 -4.65
CA GLY A 23 -2.08 3.26 -3.41
C GLY A 23 -1.03 2.18 -3.68
N ILE A 24 -1.45 1.08 -4.31
CA ILE A 24 -0.58 -0.08 -4.57
C ILE A 24 0.54 0.26 -5.58
N VAL A 25 0.27 1.09 -6.60
CA VAL A 25 1.24 1.42 -7.66
C VAL A 25 2.29 2.42 -7.19
N VAL A 26 1.91 3.37 -6.33
CA VAL A 26 2.80 4.42 -5.84
C VAL A 26 3.88 3.85 -4.92
N GLU A 27 3.64 2.71 -4.28
CA GLU A 27 4.54 2.14 -3.29
C GLU A 27 5.02 0.75 -3.66
N LYS A 28 6.31 0.49 -3.43
CA LYS A 28 6.95 -0.80 -3.74
C LYS A 28 6.42 -1.93 -2.84
N TYR A 29 5.72 -1.58 -1.76
CA TYR A 29 5.18 -2.49 -0.76
C TYR A 29 3.67 -2.49 -0.77
N TYR A 30 3.12 -3.68 -0.55
CA TYR A 30 1.69 -3.95 -0.56
C TYR A 30 0.92 -3.19 0.53
N VAL A 31 1.56 -2.94 1.69
CA VAL A 31 1.04 -2.02 2.73
C VAL A 31 2.13 -1.04 3.15
N SER A 32 1.78 0.23 3.09
CA SER A 32 2.63 1.39 3.32
C SER A 32 1.80 2.53 3.92
N ARG A 33 2.48 3.62 4.29
CA ARG A 33 1.81 4.81 4.83
C ARG A 33 0.89 5.47 3.80
N VAL A 34 1.32 5.52 2.54
CA VAL A 34 0.60 6.15 1.43
C VAL A 34 -0.55 5.27 0.91
N THR A 35 -0.35 3.95 0.84
CA THR A 35 -1.43 2.99 0.52
C THR A 35 -2.56 3.07 1.56
N THR A 36 -2.23 3.08 2.86
CA THR A 36 -3.24 3.18 3.93
C THR A 36 -4.07 4.46 3.78
N PHE A 37 -3.42 5.59 3.50
CA PHE A 37 -4.10 6.87 3.28
C PHE A 37 -5.04 6.84 2.05
N THR A 38 -4.54 6.35 0.92
CA THR A 38 -5.32 6.28 -0.33
C THR A 38 -6.48 5.29 -0.22
N ASN A 39 -6.29 4.15 0.44
CA ASN A 39 -7.35 3.17 0.69
C ASN A 39 -8.48 3.76 1.55
N VAL A 40 -8.12 4.44 2.63
CA VAL A 40 -9.10 5.09 3.51
C VAL A 40 -9.84 6.22 2.81
N LEU A 41 -9.16 7.01 1.96
CA LEU A 41 -9.83 8.00 1.13
C LEU A 41 -10.83 7.35 0.19
N ALA A 42 -10.46 6.24 -0.45
CA ALA A 42 -11.34 5.45 -1.31
C ALA A 42 -12.58 4.98 -0.54
N LEU A 43 -12.38 4.46 0.68
CA LEU A 43 -13.44 4.02 1.58
C LEU A 43 -14.40 5.18 1.92
N ASN A 44 -13.89 6.33 2.31
CA ASN A 44 -14.74 7.47 2.67
C ASN A 44 -15.47 8.06 1.45
N MET A 45 -14.83 8.10 0.28
CA MET A 45 -15.49 8.46 -0.97
C MET A 45 -16.62 7.48 -1.31
N SER A 46 -16.46 6.19 -1.02
CA SER A 46 -17.54 5.21 -1.21
C SER A 46 -18.76 5.53 -0.34
N PHE A 47 -18.56 6.02 0.89
CA PHE A 47 -19.66 6.35 1.78
C PHE A 47 -20.45 7.57 1.30
N LEU A 48 -19.80 8.53 0.63
CA LEU A 48 -20.48 9.67 0.03
C LEU A 48 -21.42 9.29 -1.12
N SER A 49 -21.26 8.08 -1.69
CA SER A 49 -22.16 7.55 -2.71
C SER A 49 -23.38 6.81 -2.14
N LEU A 50 -23.41 6.56 -0.83
CA LEU A 50 -24.51 5.87 -0.16
C LEU A 50 -25.58 6.86 0.30
N GLU A 51 -26.85 6.56 0.04
CA GLU A 51 -27.98 7.33 0.56
C GLU A 51 -28.08 7.27 2.10
N SER A 52 -27.67 6.14 2.68
CA SER A 52 -27.54 5.97 4.13
C SER A 52 -26.42 4.98 4.46
N ALA A 53 -25.56 5.34 5.41
CA ALA A 53 -24.48 4.49 5.90
C ALA A 53 -24.72 4.13 7.38
N PRO A 54 -24.52 2.86 7.78
CA PRO A 54 -24.60 2.46 9.18
C PRO A 54 -23.62 3.25 10.05
N ARG A 55 -24.02 3.63 11.25
CA ARG A 55 -23.21 4.47 12.15
C ARG A 55 -21.81 3.90 12.39
N PHE A 56 -21.69 2.59 12.59
CA PHE A 56 -20.39 1.95 12.83
C PHE A 56 -19.50 1.90 11.59
N LEU A 57 -20.09 1.87 10.39
CA LEU A 57 -19.35 1.95 9.14
C LEU A 57 -18.72 3.33 8.97
N VAL A 58 -19.45 4.39 9.35
CA VAL A 58 -18.93 5.77 9.36
C VAL A 58 -17.78 5.90 10.36
N TRP A 59 -17.93 5.39 11.59
CA TRP A 59 -16.84 5.37 12.57
C TRP A 59 -15.59 4.65 12.07
N TYR A 60 -15.77 3.53 11.35
CA TYR A 60 -14.67 2.82 10.71
C TYR A 60 -13.96 3.70 9.67
N GLY A 61 -14.70 4.43 8.83
CA GLY A 61 -14.13 5.40 7.89
C GLY A 61 -13.37 6.54 8.56
N ASP A 62 -13.93 7.13 9.62
CA ASP A 62 -13.36 8.27 10.35
C ASP A 62 -12.07 7.88 11.09
N LEU A 63 -12.08 6.73 11.78
CA LEU A 63 -10.87 6.19 12.41
C LEU A 63 -9.80 5.88 11.37
N GLY A 64 -10.23 5.38 10.20
CA GLY A 64 -9.37 5.22 9.05
C GLY A 64 -8.73 6.53 8.64
N LEU A 65 -9.49 7.63 8.54
CA LEU A 65 -8.97 8.94 8.11
C LEU A 65 -7.90 9.46 9.05
N ILE A 66 -8.12 9.34 10.36
CA ILE A 66 -7.14 9.72 11.37
C ILE A 66 -5.86 8.89 11.20
N LEU A 67 -6.01 7.58 11.02
CA LEU A 67 -4.88 6.68 10.82
C LEU A 67 -4.13 6.99 9.51
N GLY A 68 -4.84 7.14 8.40
CA GLY A 68 -4.29 7.49 7.10
C GLY A 68 -3.54 8.82 7.12
N ALA A 69 -4.13 9.86 7.73
CA ALA A 69 -3.50 11.17 7.89
C ALA A 69 -2.23 11.08 8.75
N TYR A 70 -2.27 10.34 9.86
CA TYR A 70 -1.08 10.08 10.68
C TYR A 70 0.01 9.36 9.87
N GLY A 71 -0.35 8.36 9.09
CA GLY A 71 0.57 7.65 8.19
C GLY A 71 1.23 8.59 7.18
N MET A 72 0.42 9.43 6.52
CA MET A 72 0.91 10.39 5.53
C MET A 72 1.84 11.44 6.17
N LEU A 73 1.50 11.94 7.36
CA LEU A 73 2.39 12.85 8.10
C LEU A 73 3.71 12.17 8.46
N ALA A 74 3.66 10.93 8.97
CA ALA A 74 4.86 10.15 9.28
C ALA A 74 5.71 9.89 8.02
N TYR A 75 5.08 9.74 6.85
CA TYR A 75 5.77 9.63 5.58
C TYR A 75 6.51 10.93 5.22
N LEU A 76 5.83 12.08 5.32
CA LEU A 76 6.41 13.39 4.99
C LEU A 76 7.63 13.74 5.85
N VAL A 77 7.63 13.35 7.13
CA VAL A 77 8.74 13.61 8.05
C VAL A 77 9.75 12.45 8.15
N ASN A 78 9.61 11.42 7.31
CA ASN A 78 10.42 10.20 7.35
C ASN A 78 10.47 9.52 8.73
N ALA A 79 9.42 9.62 9.54
CA ALA A 79 9.36 9.01 10.86
C ALA A 79 9.00 7.53 10.81
N GLU A 80 9.62 6.74 11.68
CA GLU A 80 9.22 5.35 11.89
C GLU A 80 7.86 5.28 12.58
N THR A 81 6.96 4.44 12.05
CA THR A 81 5.67 4.18 12.67
C THR A 81 5.77 2.99 13.62
N GLY A 82 5.07 3.03 14.76
CA GLY A 82 5.05 1.91 15.72
C GLY A 82 4.11 0.77 15.33
N ARG A 83 4.14 -0.34 16.09
CA ARG A 83 3.24 -1.50 15.88
C ARG A 83 1.75 -1.14 15.94
N LEU A 84 1.37 -0.18 16.79
CA LEU A 84 0.00 0.29 16.93
C LEU A 84 -0.58 0.89 15.63
N TYR A 85 0.27 1.43 14.76
CA TYR A 85 -0.13 1.87 13.43
C TYR A 85 -0.13 0.72 12.42
N ARG A 86 0.95 -0.07 12.44
CA ARG A 86 1.25 -1.11 11.44
C ARG A 86 0.20 -2.23 11.41
N VAL A 87 -0.20 -2.73 12.58
CA VAL A 87 -1.16 -3.84 12.69
C VAL A 87 -2.52 -3.49 12.08
N PRO A 88 -3.19 -2.38 12.47
CA PRO A 88 -4.46 -2.01 11.87
C PRO A 88 -4.31 -1.59 10.40
N ALA A 89 -3.21 -0.94 10.02
CA ALA A 89 -2.93 -0.63 8.62
C ALA A 89 -2.88 -1.91 7.75
N PHE A 90 -2.26 -2.99 8.25
CA PHE A 90 -2.22 -4.27 7.54
C PHE A 90 -3.56 -4.98 7.48
N THR A 91 -4.21 -5.13 8.63
CA THR A 91 -5.29 -6.11 8.79
C THR A 91 -6.63 -5.51 8.42
N ILE A 92 -6.80 -4.21 8.61
CA ILE A 92 -8.08 -3.52 8.53
C ILE A 92 -8.13 -2.53 7.36
N TYR A 93 -7.01 -1.85 7.07
CA TYR A 93 -6.96 -0.76 6.08
C TYR A 93 -6.08 -1.06 4.86
N ALA A 94 -5.65 -2.32 4.70
CA ALA A 94 -5.00 -2.75 3.47
C ALA A 94 -6.01 -2.75 2.31
N SER A 95 -5.49 -2.78 1.08
CA SER A 95 -6.31 -2.59 -0.10
C SER A 95 -7.36 -3.69 -0.28
N LEU A 96 -7.04 -4.94 0.10
CA LEU A 96 -7.96 -6.08 -0.04
C LEU A 96 -9.11 -6.05 0.99
N PRO A 97 -8.88 -5.87 2.31
CA PRO A 97 -9.95 -5.64 3.27
C PRO A 97 -10.84 -4.46 2.91
N VAL A 98 -10.25 -3.33 2.52
CA VAL A 98 -11.00 -2.12 2.15
C VAL A 98 -11.81 -2.33 0.88
N ALA A 99 -11.25 -2.98 -0.14
CA ALA A 99 -11.99 -3.34 -1.35
C ALA A 99 -13.18 -4.26 -1.03
N ALA A 100 -12.99 -5.24 -0.13
CA ALA A 100 -14.06 -6.13 0.29
C ALA A 100 -15.20 -5.34 0.97
N VAL A 101 -14.88 -4.38 1.84
CA VAL A 101 -15.87 -3.51 2.48
C VAL A 101 -16.63 -2.66 1.46
N ILE A 102 -15.92 -2.09 0.48
CA ILE A 102 -16.53 -1.24 -0.57
C ILE A 102 -17.47 -2.04 -1.48
N LEU A 103 -17.12 -3.30 -1.76
CA LEU A 103 -17.93 -4.19 -2.60
C LEU A 103 -19.12 -4.81 -1.86
N ALA A 104 -19.07 -4.87 -0.54
CA ALA A 104 -20.13 -5.46 0.26
C ALA A 104 -21.33 -4.52 0.43
N ALA A 105 -22.49 -5.09 0.74
CA ALA A 105 -23.62 -4.31 1.18
C ALA A 105 -23.26 -3.54 2.47
N PRO A 106 -23.72 -2.29 2.67
CA PRO A 106 -23.36 -1.49 3.83
C PRO A 106 -23.67 -2.16 5.17
N THR A 107 -24.68 -3.03 5.24
CA THR A 107 -25.04 -3.80 6.45
C THR A 107 -24.05 -4.89 6.80
N ASP A 108 -23.39 -5.48 5.80
CA ASP A 108 -22.53 -6.66 5.92
C ASP A 108 -21.04 -6.30 5.92
N TRP A 109 -20.73 -5.01 6.01
CA TRP A 109 -19.37 -4.45 5.97
C TRP A 109 -18.40 -5.15 6.94
N TRP A 110 -18.86 -5.52 8.13
CA TRP A 110 -18.04 -6.16 9.16
C TRP A 110 -17.68 -7.60 8.79
N ILE A 111 -18.58 -8.33 8.11
CA ILE A 111 -18.29 -9.68 7.59
C ILE A 111 -17.25 -9.57 6.48
N ALA A 112 -17.45 -8.62 5.57
CA ALA A 112 -16.51 -8.38 4.47
C ALA A 112 -15.13 -7.97 4.99
N LEU A 113 -15.08 -7.14 6.04
CA LEU A 113 -13.85 -6.77 6.71
C LEU A 113 -13.16 -7.97 7.35
N LEU A 114 -13.90 -8.84 8.04
CA LEU A 114 -13.34 -10.05 8.66
C LEU A 114 -12.77 -10.99 7.59
N ILE A 115 -13.53 -11.29 6.55
CA ILE A 115 -13.08 -12.17 5.46
C ILE A 115 -11.87 -11.55 4.75
N GLY A 116 -11.96 -10.28 4.34
CA GLY A 116 -10.89 -9.58 3.65
C GLY A 116 -9.63 -9.47 4.52
N GLY A 117 -9.78 -9.17 5.80
CA GLY A 117 -8.68 -9.12 6.76
C GLY A 117 -8.00 -10.47 6.98
N THR A 118 -8.77 -11.56 7.12
CA THR A 118 -8.24 -12.92 7.25
C THR A 118 -7.52 -13.35 5.98
N VAL A 119 -8.10 -13.14 4.80
CA VAL A 119 -7.46 -13.45 3.51
C VAL A 119 -6.17 -12.65 3.35
N ASN A 120 -6.18 -11.37 3.73
CA ASN A 120 -4.99 -10.53 3.68
C ASN A 120 -3.88 -11.04 4.59
N PHE A 121 -4.24 -11.42 5.82
CA PHE A 121 -3.29 -11.95 6.80
C PHE A 121 -2.68 -13.29 6.37
N VAL A 122 -3.53 -14.25 6.00
CA VAL A 122 -3.09 -15.57 5.54
C VAL A 122 -2.28 -15.45 4.25
N GLY A 123 -2.74 -14.64 3.30
CA GLY A 123 -2.00 -14.35 2.07
C GLY A 123 -0.62 -13.76 2.35
N GLY A 124 -0.52 -12.80 3.27
CA GLY A 124 0.75 -12.24 3.71
C GLY A 124 1.72 -13.30 4.27
N VAL A 125 1.23 -14.15 5.18
CA VAL A 125 2.03 -15.23 5.79
C VAL A 125 2.51 -16.25 4.75
N VAL A 126 1.63 -16.65 3.83
CA VAL A 126 1.97 -17.62 2.76
C VAL A 126 2.99 -17.02 1.80
N LEU A 127 2.80 -15.76 1.38
CA LEU A 127 3.72 -15.08 0.47
C LEU A 127 5.12 -14.88 1.08
N GLU A 128 5.18 -14.61 2.38
CA GLU A 128 6.43 -14.47 3.12
C GLU A 128 7.14 -15.82 3.31
N SER A 129 6.41 -16.87 3.67
CA SER A 129 6.97 -18.20 3.93
C SER A 129 7.35 -19.00 2.68
N GLU A 130 6.56 -18.91 1.60
CA GLU A 130 6.75 -19.75 0.40
C GLU A 130 7.55 -19.03 -0.71
N ILE A 131 7.41 -17.70 -0.83
CA ILE A 131 7.93 -16.94 -1.98
C ILE A 131 9.03 -15.95 -1.56
N GLY A 132 9.25 -15.76 -0.25
CA GLY A 132 10.24 -14.82 0.27
C GLY A 132 9.94 -13.35 -0.07
N ILE A 133 8.70 -13.05 -0.44
CA ILE A 133 8.25 -11.68 -0.69
C ILE A 133 7.86 -11.07 0.65
N ASP A 134 8.60 -10.06 1.08
CA ASP A 134 8.34 -9.30 2.30
C ASP A 134 7.12 -8.37 2.09
N VAL A 135 5.91 -8.97 2.10
CA VAL A 135 4.62 -8.27 1.95
C VAL A 135 4.29 -7.44 3.19
N ALA A 136 4.84 -7.82 4.34
CA ALA A 136 4.68 -7.17 5.63
C ALA A 136 5.89 -6.28 5.99
N HIS A 137 6.50 -5.60 5.02
CA HIS A 137 7.58 -4.68 5.32
C HIS A 137 7.04 -3.37 5.92
N TRP A 138 7.59 -2.98 7.07
CA TRP A 138 7.09 -1.87 7.86
C TRP A 138 8.12 -0.76 8.06
N GLY A 139 8.00 0.32 7.28
CA GLY A 139 8.85 1.50 7.38
C GLY A 139 9.70 1.74 6.13
N PRO A 140 10.50 2.82 6.10
CA PRO A 140 11.48 2.98 5.04
C PRO A 140 12.52 1.86 5.17
N LYS A 141 12.65 0.96 4.18
CA LYS A 141 13.94 0.30 3.99
C LYS A 141 14.92 1.42 3.70
N HIS A 142 15.86 1.65 4.60
CA HIS A 142 17.17 2.05 4.11
C HIS A 142 17.53 0.96 3.11
N GLY A 143 17.45 1.29 1.81
CA GLY A 143 18.35 0.60 0.90
C GLY A 143 19.70 0.84 1.53
N GLU A 144 20.33 -0.20 2.08
CA GLU A 144 21.77 -0.19 2.28
C GLU A 144 22.39 -0.11 0.88
N VAL A 145 22.24 1.04 0.24
CA VAL A 145 23.18 1.43 -0.78
C VAL A 145 24.38 1.86 0.04
N SER A 146 25.21 0.88 0.40
CA SER A 146 26.56 1.14 0.83
C SER A 146 27.29 1.74 -0.37
N ARG A 147 27.01 3.01 -0.68
CA ARG A 147 27.78 3.81 -1.62
C ARG A 147 29.10 4.10 -0.94
N PHE A 148 29.99 3.11 -0.95
CA PHE A 148 31.39 3.38 -0.71
C PHE A 148 31.90 4.11 -1.96
N ILE A 149 31.92 5.43 -1.91
CA ILE A 149 32.72 6.22 -2.84
C ILE A 149 34.17 6.01 -2.42
N ASN A 150 34.75 4.89 -2.83
CA ASN A 150 36.20 4.80 -2.93
C ASN A 150 36.56 5.50 -4.24
N THR A 151 37.42 6.51 -4.17
CA THR A 151 37.54 7.67 -5.07
C THR A 151 37.82 7.39 -6.56
N ARG A 152 37.72 6.15 -7.04
CA ARG A 152 37.90 5.76 -8.46
C ARG A 152 36.98 4.64 -8.97
N LYS A 153 36.17 3.97 -8.15
CA LYS A 153 35.33 2.83 -8.60
C LYS A 153 33.97 2.85 -7.93
N MET A 154 32.90 2.71 -8.71
CA MET A 154 31.57 2.49 -8.16
C MET A 154 31.29 0.99 -8.17
N GLU A 155 31.26 0.39 -6.98
CA GLU A 155 30.86 -1.00 -6.79
C GLU A 155 29.38 -1.04 -6.43
N PHE A 156 28.59 -1.74 -7.26
CA PHE A 156 27.18 -2.00 -7.02
C PHE A 156 27.03 -3.43 -6.52
N ILE A 157 26.41 -3.59 -5.35
CA ILE A 157 26.03 -4.88 -4.78
C ILE A 157 24.50 -4.89 -4.73
N ASP A 158 23.88 -5.70 -5.59
CA ASP A 158 22.44 -5.96 -5.54
C ASP A 158 22.13 -6.93 -4.38
N PRO A 159 20.93 -6.92 -3.77
CA PRO A 159 20.38 -7.98 -2.91
C PRO A 159 20.54 -9.45 -3.39
N HIS A 160 20.99 -9.70 -4.62
CA HIS A 160 21.30 -11.03 -5.14
C HIS A 160 22.80 -11.35 -5.18
N GLY A 161 23.65 -10.51 -4.57
CA GLY A 161 25.10 -10.73 -4.51
C GLY A 161 25.83 -10.48 -5.84
N VAL A 162 25.19 -9.81 -6.79
CA VAL A 162 25.79 -9.49 -8.09
C VAL A 162 26.71 -8.26 -7.91
N HIS A 163 28.01 -8.48 -8.09
CA HIS A 163 29.01 -7.42 -8.12
C HIS A 163 29.08 -6.82 -9.53
N GLN A 164 28.50 -5.62 -9.72
CA GLN A 164 28.75 -4.84 -10.93
C GLN A 164 29.83 -3.78 -10.65
N HIS A 165 30.82 -3.71 -11.53
CA HIS A 165 31.89 -2.72 -11.47
C HIS A 165 31.66 -1.70 -12.58
N VAL A 166 31.44 -0.44 -12.20
CA VAL A 166 31.34 0.67 -13.16
C VAL A 166 32.59 1.53 -12.99
N ASP A 167 33.44 1.53 -14.02
CA ASP A 167 34.62 2.40 -14.09
C ASP A 167 34.17 3.82 -14.46
N LEU A 168 34.36 4.76 -13.54
CA LEU A 168 33.93 6.15 -13.70
C LEU A 168 34.88 6.98 -14.59
N GLU A 169 35.93 6.39 -15.15
CA GLU A 169 36.88 7.07 -16.04
C GLU A 169 36.32 7.39 -17.44
N LEU A 170 35.18 6.79 -17.82
CA LEU A 170 34.51 7.05 -19.11
C LEU A 170 33.41 8.11 -18.97
N GLY A 171 33.80 9.34 -18.65
CA GLY A 171 32.88 10.46 -18.44
C GLY A 171 33.42 11.81 -18.91
N LYS A 172 34.12 11.88 -20.05
CA LYS A 172 34.34 13.16 -20.73
C LYS A 172 33.00 13.66 -21.29
N PHE A 173 32.34 14.55 -20.55
CA PHE A 173 31.25 15.36 -21.09
C PHE A 173 31.82 16.71 -21.52
N GLU A 174 32.10 16.86 -22.81
CA GLU A 174 32.28 18.17 -23.43
C GLU A 174 30.91 18.86 -23.55
N ARG A 175 30.79 20.06 -23.00
CA ARG A 175 29.85 21.09 -23.47
C ARG A 175 30.65 22.39 -23.61
N ARG A 176 30.47 23.04 -24.77
CA ARG A 176 31.13 24.27 -25.21
C ARG A 176 31.22 25.35 -24.14
#